data_AF-R5EDC0-F1
#
_entry.id   AF-R5EDC0-F1
#
_cell.length_a   1.000
_cell.length_b   1.000
_cell.length_c   1.000
_cell.angle_alpha   90.00
_cell.angle_beta   90.00
_cell.angle_gamma   90.00
#
_symmetry.space_group_name_H-M   'P 1'
#
loop_
_entity.id
_entity.type
_entity.pdbx_description
1 polymer ?
#
loop_
_entity_poly.entity_id
_entity_poly.type
_entity_poly.pdbx_seq_one_letter_code
_entity_poly.pdbx_strand_id
1 'polypeptide(L)'
;MQQFFPLDFRMELSYHNVMSRVSMEDIMELVYCNKCGKKIRMKNDIPQEDYVKVCKPWGYFSKKDGRTQEFVLCEDCVEWLEREFVRPSTIYDTIELLS
;
A
#
# COMPACT_ATOMS: atom_id res chain seq x y z
N MET A 1 -13.74 -35.92 -15.17
CA MET A 1 -12.41 -35.36 -15.49
C MET A 1 -12.63 -33.91 -15.92
N GLN A 2 -12.46 -32.97 -15.00
CA GLN A 2 -12.48 -31.54 -15.30
C GLN A 2 -11.05 -31.03 -15.16
N GLN A 3 -10.55 -30.46 -16.24
CA GLN A 3 -9.20 -29.94 -16.38
C GLN A 3 -9.00 -28.75 -15.45
N PHE A 4 -7.94 -28.82 -14.66
CA PHE A 4 -7.40 -27.73 -13.87
C PHE A 4 -7.00 -26.58 -14.79
N PHE A 5 -7.59 -25.40 -14.60
CA PHE A 5 -7.07 -24.14 -15.13
C PHE A 5 -6.16 -23.50 -14.07
N PRO A 6 -4.96 -23.00 -14.43
CA PRO A 6 -3.98 -22.50 -13.46
C PRO A 6 -4.44 -21.17 -12.83
N LEU A 7 -4.25 -21.06 -11.52
CA LEU A 7 -4.57 -19.90 -10.68
C LEU A 7 -3.54 -18.75 -10.80
N ASP A 8 -3.03 -18.44 -11.99
CA ASP A 8 -1.87 -17.53 -12.13
C ASP A 8 -1.98 -16.54 -13.31
N PHE A 9 -3.12 -15.83 -13.44
CA PHE A 9 -3.19 -14.73 -14.43
C PHE A 9 -4.04 -13.52 -14.01
N ARG A 10 -4.60 -13.51 -12.80
CA ARG A 10 -5.47 -12.41 -12.34
C ARG A 10 -4.84 -11.50 -11.30
N MET A 11 -3.67 -11.84 -10.79
CA MET A 11 -3.01 -11.07 -9.71
C MET A 11 -2.24 -9.86 -10.26
N GLU A 12 -1.66 -9.97 -11.46
CA GLU A 12 -0.85 -8.90 -12.07
C GLU A 12 -1.69 -7.70 -12.57
N LEU A 13 -2.94 -7.93 -13.02
CA LEU A 13 -3.84 -6.87 -13.49
C LEU A 13 -4.52 -6.07 -12.36
N SER A 14 -4.39 -6.52 -11.11
CA SER A 14 -4.89 -5.79 -9.94
C SER A 14 -3.88 -4.74 -9.45
N TYR A 15 -2.58 -4.98 -9.63
CA TYR A 15 -1.53 -4.07 -9.18
C TYR A 15 -1.43 -2.83 -10.08
N HIS A 16 -1.50 -3.02 -11.40
CA HIS A 16 -1.51 -1.91 -12.36
C HIS A 16 -2.77 -1.03 -12.30
N ASN A 17 -3.90 -1.53 -11.77
CA ASN A 17 -5.15 -0.77 -11.66
C ASN A 17 -5.29 0.05 -10.37
N VAL A 18 -4.45 -0.20 -9.36
CA VAL A 18 -4.45 0.59 -8.12
C VAL A 18 -3.55 1.82 -8.25
N MET A 19 -2.49 1.76 -9.06
CA MET A 19 -1.61 2.91 -9.34
C MET A 19 -2.22 3.95 -10.29
N SER A 20 -3.33 3.64 -10.99
CA SER A 20 -3.97 4.53 -11.97
C SER A 20 -5.13 5.36 -11.40
N ARG A 21 -5.40 5.29 -10.10
CA ARG A 21 -6.47 6.06 -9.41
C ARG A 21 -5.95 7.05 -8.39
N VAL A 22 -4.69 7.46 -8.51
CA VAL A 22 -4.19 8.64 -7.82
C VAL A 22 -3.88 9.64 -8.94
N SER A 23 -4.75 10.62 -9.11
CA SER A 23 -4.43 11.78 -9.95
C SER A 23 -3.15 12.42 -9.39
N MET A 24 -2.25 12.87 -10.27
CA MET A 24 -1.05 13.60 -9.83
C MET A 24 -1.43 14.85 -9.02
N GLU A 25 -2.65 15.37 -9.21
CA GLU A 25 -3.15 16.56 -8.51
C GLU A 25 -3.61 16.30 -7.07
N ASP A 26 -4.07 15.09 -6.70
CA ASP A 26 -4.59 14.81 -5.34
C ASP A 26 -3.49 14.47 -4.30
N ILE A 27 -2.20 14.40 -4.70
CA ILE A 27 -1.08 14.05 -3.79
C ILE A 27 -0.52 15.28 -3.06
N MET A 28 -0.83 16.50 -3.49
CA MET A 28 -0.27 17.73 -2.88
C MET A 28 -1.04 18.20 -1.65
N GLU A 29 -2.18 17.59 -1.32
CA GLU A 29 -2.86 17.82 -0.06
C GLU A 29 -2.19 17.00 1.05
N LEU A 30 -1.25 17.63 1.74
CA LEU A 30 -0.77 17.29 3.09
C LEU A 30 -0.98 15.82 3.50
N VAL A 31 0.01 14.97 3.26
CA VAL A 31 -0.05 13.56 3.67
C VAL A 31 0.16 13.44 5.18
N TYR A 32 -0.77 12.79 5.88
CA TYR A 32 -0.69 12.54 7.33
C TYR A 32 -0.73 11.05 7.64
N CYS A 33 0.07 10.63 8.62
CA CYS A 33 -0.04 9.29 9.19
C CYS A 33 -1.37 9.15 9.93
N ASN A 34 -2.22 8.21 9.52
CA ASN A 34 -3.52 7.93 10.13
C ASN A 34 -3.42 7.35 11.55
N LYS A 35 -2.24 6.86 11.96
CA LYS A 35 -2.02 6.33 13.32
C LYS A 35 -1.57 7.40 14.31
N CYS A 36 -0.49 8.12 14.01
CA CYS A 36 0.12 9.07 14.95
C CYS A 36 -0.19 10.55 14.64
N GLY A 37 -0.83 10.85 13.51
CA GLY A 37 -1.14 12.22 13.08
C GLY A 37 0.07 13.01 12.55
N LYS A 38 1.27 12.40 12.50
CA LYS A 38 2.48 13.03 11.96
C LYS A 38 2.24 13.43 10.50
N LYS A 39 2.56 14.68 10.17
CA LYS A 39 2.63 15.15 8.79
C LYS A 39 3.89 14.58 8.13
N ILE A 40 3.73 13.94 6.98
CA ILE A 40 4.86 13.52 6.15
C ILE A 40 5.53 14.77 5.59
N ARG A 41 6.85 14.89 5.79
CA ARG A 41 7.61 16.05 5.31
C ARG A 41 7.66 16.05 3.79
N MET A 42 7.38 17.23 3.21
CA MET A 42 7.41 17.48 1.78
C MET A 42 8.37 18.64 1.50
N LYS A 43 9.13 18.56 0.41
CA LYS A 43 9.94 19.66 -0.13
C LYS A 43 9.75 19.70 -1.64
N ASN A 44 9.25 20.82 -2.16
CA ASN A 44 8.90 20.97 -3.58
C ASN A 44 8.00 19.82 -4.06
N ASP A 45 6.98 19.48 -3.27
CA ASP A 45 6.02 18.39 -3.54
C ASP A 45 6.63 16.98 -3.61
N ILE A 46 7.89 16.83 -3.19
CA ILE A 46 8.57 15.55 -3.08
C ILE A 46 8.62 15.14 -1.60
N PRO A 47 8.11 13.94 -1.23
CA PRO A 47 8.27 13.39 0.11
C PRO A 47 9.74 13.34 0.52
N GLN A 48 10.03 13.82 1.73
CA GLN A 48 11.37 13.79 2.35
C GLN A 48 11.50 12.67 3.39
N GLU A 49 10.47 11.86 3.54
CA GLU A 49 10.43 10.64 4.32
C GLU A 49 9.50 9.66 3.62
N ASP A 50 9.78 8.37 3.76
CA ASP A 50 8.95 7.33 3.14
C ASP A 50 7.72 7.01 4.01
N TYR A 51 6.71 6.43 3.37
CA TYR A 51 5.45 6.06 4.01
C TYR A 51 4.75 4.95 3.23
N VAL A 52 3.96 4.15 3.95
CA VAL A 52 3.08 3.17 3.32
C VAL A 52 1.71 3.79 3.11
N LYS A 53 1.26 3.82 1.85
CA LYS A 53 -0.12 4.12 1.50
C LYS A 53 -0.86 2.82 1.20
N VAL A 54 -1.90 2.54 1.96
CA VAL A 54 -2.81 1.41 1.71
C VAL A 54 -4.04 1.93 1.00
N CYS A 55 -4.31 1.41 -0.20
CA CYS A 55 -5.59 1.59 -0.90
C CYS A 55 -6.16 0.22 -1.21
N LYS A 56 -7.11 -0.23 -0.38
CA LYS A 56 -7.67 -1.57 -0.45
C LYS A 56 -9.15 -1.54 -0.83
N PRO A 57 -9.52 -1.91 -2.07
CA PRO A 57 -10.90 -2.26 -2.39
C PRO A 57 -11.26 -3.61 -1.75
N TRP A 58 -12.39 -3.66 -1.06
CA TRP A 58 -12.92 -4.89 -0.46
C TRP A 58 -13.90 -5.56 -1.42
N GLY A 59 -13.61 -6.83 -1.74
CA GLY A 59 -14.47 -7.65 -2.58
C GLY A 59 -15.61 -8.32 -1.81
N TYR A 60 -16.42 -9.07 -2.55
CA TYR A 60 -17.60 -9.80 -2.07
C TYR A 60 -17.37 -10.69 -0.83
N PHE A 61 -16.18 -11.28 -0.69
CA PHE A 61 -15.85 -12.13 0.46
C PHE A 61 -15.54 -11.38 1.76
N SER A 62 -15.64 -10.04 1.75
CA SER A 62 -15.45 -9.21 2.92
C SER A 62 -16.80 -8.74 3.47
N LYS A 63 -16.88 -8.53 4.80
CA LYS A 63 -18.00 -7.78 5.42
C LYS A 63 -18.00 -6.28 5.07
N LYS A 64 -17.01 -5.84 4.29
CA LYS A 64 -16.84 -4.47 3.81
C LYS A 64 -16.99 -4.40 2.29
N ASP A 65 -17.65 -5.38 1.67
CA ASP A 65 -17.84 -5.45 0.23
C ASP A 65 -18.37 -4.13 -0.36
N GLY A 66 -17.86 -3.77 -1.54
CA GLY A 66 -18.20 -2.52 -2.21
C GLY A 66 -17.56 -1.26 -1.60
N ARG A 67 -16.74 -1.38 -0.56
CA ARG A 67 -15.99 -0.25 0.03
C ARG A 67 -14.52 -0.29 -0.35
N THR A 68 -13.92 0.89 -0.44
CA THR A 68 -12.45 1.06 -0.49
C THR A 68 -11.99 1.62 0.85
N GLN A 69 -10.97 1.01 1.43
CA GLN A 69 -10.28 1.54 2.60
C GLN A 69 -8.97 2.19 2.17
N GLU A 70 -8.79 3.45 2.54
CA GLU A 70 -7.56 4.20 2.29
C GLU A 70 -6.99 4.72 3.62
N PHE A 71 -5.67 4.63 3.78
CA PHE A 71 -4.91 5.26 4.86
C PHE A 71 -3.41 5.28 4.55
N VAL A 72 -2.67 6.14 5.25
CA VAL A 72 -1.22 6.28 5.22
C VAL A 72 -0.64 5.99 6.61
N LEU A 73 0.51 5.31 6.65
CA LEU A 73 1.32 5.11 7.85
C LEU A 73 2.75 5.56 7.58
N CYS A 74 3.34 6.34 8.50
CA CYS A 74 4.78 6.58 8.49
C CYS A 74 5.54 5.30 8.91
N GLU A 75 6.82 5.23 8.58
CA GLU A 75 7.72 4.09 8.87
C GLU A 75 7.62 3.62 10.33
N ASP A 76 7.77 4.54 11.31
CA ASP A 76 7.66 4.21 12.74
C ASP A 76 6.35 3.49 13.12
N CYS A 77 5.25 3.86 12.45
CA CYS A 77 3.94 3.29 12.70
C CYS A 77 3.74 1.94 12.02
N VAL A 78 4.43 1.71 10.90
CA VAL A 78 4.52 0.40 10.26
C VAL A 78 5.32 -0.54 11.14
N GLU A 79 6.50 -0.14 11.61
CA GLU A 79 7.30 -0.95 12.54
C GLU A 79 6.53 -1.31 13.81
N TRP A 80 5.79 -0.34 14.37
CA TRP A 80 4.93 -0.61 15.52
C TRP A 80 3.85 -1.66 15.19
N LEU A 81 3.23 -1.56 14.01
CA LEU A 81 2.18 -2.49 13.58
C LEU A 81 2.74 -3.89 13.35
N GLU A 82 3.95 -4.01 12.78
CA GLU A 82 4.61 -5.29 12.55
C GLU A 82 4.91 -6.05 13.84
N ARG A 83 5.20 -5.34 14.93
CA ARG A 83 5.40 -5.95 16.26
C ARG A 83 4.16 -6.65 16.80
N GLU A 84 2.97 -6.26 16.33
CA GLU A 84 1.70 -6.87 16.70
C GLU A 84 1.35 -8.09 15.82
N PHE A 85 2.15 -8.39 14.79
CA PHE A 85 1.87 -9.51 13.90
C PHE A 85 2.24 -10.84 14.55
N VAL A 86 1.29 -11.78 14.52
CA VAL A 86 1.54 -13.17 14.91
C VAL A 86 2.51 -13.87 13.95
N ARG A 87 2.54 -13.44 12.69
CA ARG A 87 3.49 -13.91 11.67
C ARG A 87 4.34 -12.73 11.19
N PRO A 88 5.68 -12.83 11.21
CA PRO A 88 6.54 -11.73 10.77
C PRO A 88 6.33 -11.43 9.28
N SER A 89 6.58 -10.18 8.89
CA SER A 89 6.68 -9.79 7.50
C SER A 89 7.90 -10.44 6.85
N THR A 90 7.77 -10.80 5.57
CA THR A 90 8.91 -11.29 4.79
C THR A 90 9.62 -10.11 4.15
N ILE A 91 10.93 -10.00 4.37
CA ILE A 91 11.79 -8.94 3.84
C ILE A 91 12.62 -9.52 2.69
N TYR A 92 12.74 -8.76 1.60
CA TYR A 92 13.57 -9.08 0.44
C TYR A 92 14.44 -7.88 0.10
N ASP A 93 15.74 -8.11 -0.09
CA ASP A 93 16.64 -7.08 -0.57
C ASP A 93 16.47 -6.90 -2.09
N THR A 94 16.26 -5.66 -2.53
CA THR A 94 16.38 -5.31 -3.94
C THR A 94 17.84 -5.01 -4.22
N ILE A 95 18.44 -5.73 -5.18
CA ILE A 95 19.79 -5.40 -5.66
C ILE A 95 19.65 -4.10 -6.45
N GLU A 96 19.87 -2.96 -5.77
CA GLU A 96 20.08 -1.69 -6.45
C GLU A 96 21.28 -1.90 -7.40
N LEU A 97 21.03 -1.86 -8.71
CA LEU A 97 22.11 -1.79 -9.69
C LEU A 97 22.85 -0.48 -9.38
N LEU A 98 23.98 -0.59 -8.69
CA LEU A 98 24.94 0.49 -8.53
C LEU A 98 25.29 0.98 -9.95
N SER A 99 24.72 2.13 -10.30
CA SER A 99 24.94 2.85 -11.56
C SER A 99 26.39 3.27 -11.71
#